data_AF-A0A239NW90-F1
#
_entry.id   AF-A0A239NW90-F1
#
_cell.length_a   1.000
_cell.length_b   1.000
_cell.length_c   1.000
_cell.angle_alpha   90.00
_cell.angle_beta   90.00
_cell.angle_gamma   90.00
#
_symmetry.space_group_name_H-M   'P 1'
#
loop_
_entity.id
_entity.type
_entity.pdbx_description
1 polymer ?
#
loop_
_entity_poly.entity_id
_entity_poly.type
_entity_poly.pdbx_seq_one_letter_code
_entity_poly.pdbx_strand_id
1 'polypeptide(L)'
;MRRAVRTLVVLALLATGLSGCGDDVEPLPARVVVFLDDAVATDFAGVEQRIRAMPGVTGVVATSKEQAYADHQRTFADLPEVLAGAAPENMPASLEATVTDLWHAEAVAFAVGTFDGVERSMLTAADGDVAAQERVGIIVPMEENPTTAQRAKVEEFIRSLPGYDALSYETPEQTRDRLRERCRDHAELAAAFDKVELADIPASFRFRLELGQKVPQMKDLMNLDGVTPFSFVPAELVKD
;
A
#
# COMPACT_ATOMS: atom_id res chain seq x y z
N MET A 1 57.37 -19.00 -24.89
CA MET A 1 56.31 -18.03 -24.58
C MET A 1 54.86 -18.49 -24.83
N ARG A 2 54.59 -19.72 -25.35
CA ARG A 2 53.21 -20.18 -25.61
C ARG A 2 52.56 -21.02 -24.49
N ARG A 3 53.30 -21.40 -23.44
CA ARG A 3 52.78 -22.19 -22.31
C ARG A 3 52.28 -21.35 -21.13
N ALA A 4 52.73 -20.10 -20.98
CA ALA A 4 52.31 -19.22 -19.90
C ALA A 4 50.91 -18.58 -20.12
N VAL A 5 50.44 -18.52 -21.38
CA VAL A 5 49.14 -17.90 -21.72
C VAL A 5 47.97 -18.84 -21.42
N ARG A 6 48.17 -20.17 -21.45
CA ARG A 6 47.08 -21.12 -21.17
C ARG A 6 46.69 -21.21 -19.69
N THR A 7 47.62 -20.96 -18.78
CA THR A 7 47.34 -21.02 -17.34
C THR A 7 46.57 -19.78 -16.85
N LEU A 8 46.72 -18.64 -17.52
CA LEU A 8 46.04 -17.38 -17.16
C LEU A 8 44.55 -17.34 -17.58
N VAL A 9 44.16 -18.12 -18.60
CA VAL A 9 42.76 -18.20 -19.03
C VAL A 9 41.91 -19.08 -18.09
N VAL A 10 42.52 -20.08 -17.44
CA VAL A 10 41.79 -20.95 -16.49
C VAL A 10 41.51 -20.23 -15.17
N LEU A 11 42.37 -19.30 -14.73
CA LEU A 11 42.15 -18.54 -13.50
C LEU A 11 41.09 -17.43 -13.65
N ALA A 12 40.90 -16.88 -14.85
CA ALA A 12 39.86 -15.88 -15.11
C ALA A 12 38.44 -16.47 -15.22
N LEU A 13 38.32 -17.77 -15.56
CA LEU A 13 37.04 -18.50 -15.62
C LEU A 13 36.56 -19.02 -14.27
N LEU A 14 37.38 -18.96 -13.22
CA LEU A 14 37.01 -19.34 -11.84
C LEU A 14 36.57 -18.15 -10.98
N ALA A 15 36.65 -16.92 -11.51
CA ALA A 15 36.22 -15.70 -10.81
C ALA A 15 34.75 -15.31 -11.08
N THR A 16 34.03 -16.01 -11.95
CA THR A 16 32.61 -15.73 -12.28
C THR A 16 31.61 -16.62 -11.55
N GLY A 17 32.05 -17.39 -10.55
CA GLY A 17 31.22 -18.38 -9.85
C GLY A 17 30.76 -18.01 -8.43
N LEU A 18 30.97 -16.78 -7.98
CA LEU A 18 30.57 -16.31 -6.64
C LEU A 18 29.83 -14.96 -6.68
N SER A 19 29.06 -14.69 -7.75
CA SER A 19 27.84 -13.91 -7.54
C SER A 19 26.85 -14.87 -6.91
N GLY A 20 26.96 -15.00 -5.58
CA GLY A 20 25.98 -15.72 -4.79
C GLY A 20 24.60 -15.21 -5.17
N CYS A 21 23.67 -16.15 -5.37
CA CYS A 21 22.26 -15.88 -5.31
C CYS A 21 22.03 -15.02 -4.06
N GLY A 22 21.82 -13.72 -4.24
CA GLY A 22 20.97 -13.01 -3.31
C GLY A 22 19.64 -13.72 -3.44
N ASP A 23 19.14 -14.28 -2.34
CA ASP A 23 17.73 -14.57 -2.26
C ASP A 23 17.05 -13.21 -2.38
N ASP A 24 16.77 -12.78 -3.62
CA ASP A 24 15.99 -11.59 -3.90
C ASP A 24 14.63 -11.86 -3.26
N VAL A 25 14.41 -11.26 -2.09
CA VAL A 25 13.14 -11.38 -1.38
C VAL A 25 12.07 -10.84 -2.34
N GLU A 26 11.11 -11.69 -2.71
CA GLU A 26 10.03 -11.26 -3.57
C GLU A 26 9.29 -10.07 -2.92
N PRO A 27 9.02 -9.00 -3.69
CA PRO A 27 8.24 -7.87 -3.19
C PRO A 27 6.91 -8.35 -2.61
N LEU A 28 6.48 -7.74 -1.50
CA LEU A 28 5.14 -8.02 -0.98
C LEU A 28 4.10 -7.70 -2.07
N PRO A 29 3.10 -8.57 -2.28
CA PRO A 29 1.99 -8.23 -3.17
C PRO A 29 1.26 -6.99 -2.64
N ALA A 30 0.68 -6.20 -3.54
CA ALA A 30 -0.26 -5.16 -3.13
C ALA A 30 -1.69 -5.70 -3.05
N ARG A 31 -2.42 -5.26 -2.04
CA ARG A 31 -3.86 -5.48 -1.89
C ARG A 31 -4.61 -4.17 -1.83
N VAL A 32 -5.82 -4.19 -2.37
CA VAL A 32 -6.78 -3.09 -2.23
C VAL A 32 -7.86 -3.55 -1.26
N VAL A 33 -7.95 -2.88 -0.11
CA VAL A 33 -9.04 -3.08 0.85
C VAL A 33 -10.12 -2.07 0.55
N VAL A 34 -11.34 -2.55 0.38
CA VAL A 34 -12.51 -1.78 0.00
C VAL A 34 -13.54 -1.91 1.11
N PHE A 35 -13.81 -0.83 1.82
CA PHE A 35 -14.88 -0.75 2.81
C PHE A 35 -16.18 -0.40 2.10
N LEU A 36 -17.23 -1.14 2.44
CA LEU A 36 -18.54 -1.06 1.80
C LEU A 36 -19.48 -0.17 2.59
N ASP A 37 -20.33 0.56 1.87
CA ASP A 37 -21.44 1.28 2.50
C ASP A 37 -22.39 0.30 3.21
N ASP A 38 -22.96 0.75 4.33
CA ASP A 38 -23.94 -0.04 5.11
C ASP A 38 -25.13 -0.53 4.27
N ALA A 39 -25.53 0.24 3.24
CA ALA A 39 -26.64 -0.10 2.36
C ALA A 39 -26.38 -1.36 1.51
N VAL A 40 -25.10 -1.68 1.23
CA VAL A 40 -24.70 -2.83 0.41
C VAL A 40 -23.89 -3.87 1.19
N ALA A 41 -23.59 -3.61 2.47
CA ALA A 41 -22.78 -4.47 3.32
C ALA A 41 -23.31 -5.91 3.46
N THR A 42 -24.62 -6.13 3.24
CA THR A 42 -25.26 -7.46 3.29
C THR A 42 -25.47 -8.12 1.92
N ASP A 43 -25.37 -7.35 0.84
CA ASP A 43 -25.49 -7.82 -0.55
C ASP A 43 -24.50 -7.07 -1.45
N PHE A 44 -23.22 -7.47 -1.35
CA PHE A 44 -22.11 -6.82 -2.05
C PHE A 44 -21.72 -7.51 -3.36
N ALA A 45 -22.52 -8.48 -3.83
CA ALA A 45 -22.17 -9.28 -5.01
C ALA A 45 -21.96 -8.42 -6.27
N GLY A 46 -22.72 -7.33 -6.41
CA GLY A 46 -22.54 -6.37 -7.50
C GLY A 46 -21.21 -5.61 -7.43
N VAL A 47 -20.81 -5.15 -6.24
CA VAL A 47 -19.53 -4.46 -6.02
C VAL A 47 -18.37 -5.44 -6.23
N GLU A 48 -18.47 -6.66 -5.67
CA GLU A 48 -17.49 -7.72 -5.84
C GLU A 48 -17.28 -8.07 -7.31
N GLN A 49 -18.36 -8.25 -8.08
CA GLN A 49 -18.25 -8.57 -9.50
C GLN A 49 -17.55 -7.46 -10.29
N ARG A 50 -17.83 -6.19 -9.97
CA ARG A 50 -17.15 -5.04 -10.60
C ARG A 50 -15.67 -5.02 -10.26
N ILE A 51 -15.29 -5.27 -9.00
CA ILE A 51 -13.89 -5.33 -8.58
C ILE A 51 -13.17 -6.49 -9.27
N ARG A 52 -13.78 -7.68 -9.35
CA ARG A 52 -13.21 -8.84 -10.07
C ARG A 52 -13.00 -8.57 -11.57
N ALA A 53 -13.79 -7.67 -12.16
CA ALA A 53 -13.66 -7.27 -13.55
C ALA A 53 -12.58 -6.20 -13.77
N MET A 54 -11.97 -5.65 -12.72
CA MET A 54 -10.91 -4.65 -12.87
C MET A 54 -9.63 -5.29 -13.45
N PRO A 55 -8.95 -4.59 -14.39
CA PRO A 55 -7.67 -5.05 -14.91
C PRO A 55 -6.65 -5.28 -13.80
N GLY A 56 -5.98 -6.43 -13.85
CA GLY A 56 -4.92 -6.79 -12.89
C GLY A 56 -5.40 -7.40 -11.57
N VAL A 57 -6.71 -7.40 -11.30
CA VAL A 57 -7.28 -8.07 -10.11
C VAL A 57 -7.39 -9.58 -10.37
N THR A 58 -6.84 -10.40 -9.46
CA THR A 58 -6.83 -11.87 -9.60
C THR A 58 -7.61 -12.61 -8.53
N GLY A 59 -7.89 -11.94 -7.42
CA GLY A 59 -8.65 -12.52 -6.31
C GLY A 59 -9.40 -11.43 -5.58
N VAL A 60 -10.58 -11.78 -5.07
CA VAL A 60 -11.36 -10.96 -4.16
C VAL A 60 -11.85 -11.85 -3.03
N VAL A 61 -11.58 -11.42 -1.80
CA VAL A 61 -12.02 -12.07 -0.56
C VAL A 61 -12.97 -11.12 0.15
N ALA A 62 -14.11 -11.61 0.60
CA ALA A 62 -15.08 -10.81 1.33
C ALA A 62 -15.02 -11.08 2.82
N THR A 63 -15.16 -10.01 3.60
CA THR A 63 -15.27 -10.03 5.05
C THR A 63 -16.56 -9.34 5.45
N SER A 64 -17.49 -10.12 5.99
CA SER A 64 -18.73 -9.59 6.58
C SER A 64 -18.46 -8.79 7.85
N LYS A 65 -19.43 -7.97 8.27
CA LYS A 65 -19.37 -7.23 9.55
C LYS A 65 -19.15 -8.17 10.75
N GLU A 66 -19.80 -9.33 10.75
CA GLU A 66 -19.68 -10.33 11.80
C GLU A 66 -18.29 -10.96 11.85
N GLN A 67 -17.70 -11.26 10.68
CA GLN A 67 -16.33 -11.75 10.59
C GLN A 67 -15.33 -10.69 11.02
N ALA A 68 -15.48 -9.45 10.54
CA ALA A 68 -14.64 -8.32 10.96
C ALA A 68 -14.68 -8.13 12.49
N TYR A 69 -15.86 -8.26 13.09
CA TYR A 69 -16.01 -8.20 14.55
C TYR A 69 -15.31 -9.34 15.28
N ALA A 70 -15.50 -10.58 14.82
CA ALA A 70 -14.83 -11.74 15.41
C ALA A 70 -13.30 -11.62 15.31
N ASP A 71 -12.80 -11.09 14.19
CA ASP A 71 -11.38 -10.85 13.97
C ASP A 71 -10.84 -9.72 14.83
N HIS A 72 -11.63 -8.66 15.01
CA HIS A 72 -11.33 -7.56 15.93
C HIS A 72 -11.24 -8.06 17.38
N GLN A 73 -12.23 -8.83 17.83
CA GLN A 73 -12.23 -9.44 19.17
C GLN A 73 -11.00 -10.32 19.41
N ARG A 74 -10.62 -11.13 18.41
CA ARG A 74 -9.47 -12.01 18.48
C ARG A 74 -8.15 -11.25 18.50
N THR A 75 -8.02 -10.23 17.66
CA THR A 75 -6.80 -9.41 17.54
C THR A 75 -6.53 -8.60 18.81
N PHE A 76 -7.58 -8.07 19.44
CA PHE A 76 -7.48 -7.21 20.62
C PHE A 76 -7.93 -7.89 21.90
N ALA A 77 -7.89 -9.23 21.95
CA ALA A 77 -8.33 -10.01 23.10
C ALA A 77 -7.63 -9.62 24.42
N ASP A 78 -6.37 -9.19 24.33
CA ASP A 78 -5.55 -8.77 25.47
C ASP A 78 -5.69 -7.27 25.83
N LEU A 79 -6.50 -6.51 25.08
CA LEU A 79 -6.69 -5.06 25.22
C LEU A 79 -8.19 -4.73 25.41
N PRO A 80 -8.78 -5.05 26.57
CA PRO A 80 -10.22 -4.92 26.81
C PRO A 80 -10.75 -3.48 26.65
N GLU A 81 -9.90 -2.48 26.87
CA GLU A 81 -10.23 -1.07 26.63
C GLU A 81 -10.44 -0.75 25.14
N VAL A 82 -9.78 -1.48 24.23
CA VAL A 82 -9.98 -1.33 22.78
C VAL A 82 -11.28 -1.99 22.33
N LEU A 83 -11.67 -3.08 22.99
CA LEU A 83 -12.92 -3.80 22.73
C LEU A 83 -14.16 -3.09 23.33
N ALA A 84 -13.97 -2.07 24.17
CA ALA A 84 -15.06 -1.37 24.82
C ALA A 84 -15.93 -0.63 23.79
N GLY A 85 -17.19 -1.05 23.66
CA GLY A 85 -18.14 -0.46 22.71
C GLY A 85 -18.07 -1.02 21.28
N ALA A 86 -17.19 -2.00 21.03
CA ALA A 86 -17.17 -2.71 19.76
C ALA A 86 -18.41 -3.61 19.65
N ALA A 87 -19.15 -3.46 18.55
CA ALA A 87 -20.29 -4.29 18.19
C ALA A 87 -20.24 -4.62 16.69
N PRO A 88 -20.80 -5.75 16.23
CA PRO A 88 -20.78 -6.14 14.82
C PRO A 88 -21.27 -5.04 13.88
N GLU A 89 -22.36 -4.36 14.23
CA GLU A 89 -22.95 -3.28 13.44
C GLU A 89 -21.99 -2.11 13.19
N ASN A 90 -21.02 -1.91 14.09
CA ASN A 90 -20.01 -0.85 14.02
C ASN A 90 -18.76 -1.26 13.24
N MET A 91 -18.66 -2.52 12.82
CA MET A 91 -17.57 -2.98 11.97
C MET A 91 -17.92 -2.75 10.51
N PRO A 92 -16.98 -2.30 9.67
CA PRO A 92 -17.25 -2.19 8.25
C PRO A 92 -17.17 -3.57 7.59
N ALA A 93 -18.07 -3.83 6.65
CA ALA A 93 -17.89 -4.95 5.72
C ALA A 93 -16.83 -4.55 4.70
N SER A 94 -16.00 -5.49 4.27
CA SER A 94 -14.94 -5.21 3.31
C SER A 94 -14.76 -6.27 2.24
N LEU A 95 -14.23 -5.82 1.10
CA LEU A 95 -13.70 -6.66 0.04
C LEU A 95 -12.21 -6.39 -0.08
N GLU A 96 -11.42 -7.45 -0.12
CA GLU A 96 -9.99 -7.37 -0.31
C GLU A 96 -9.61 -7.95 -1.66
N ALA A 97 -9.06 -7.09 -2.54
CA ALA A 97 -8.66 -7.46 -3.88
C ALA A 97 -7.14 -7.62 -3.97
N THR A 98 -6.69 -8.75 -4.51
CA THR A 98 -5.28 -8.97 -4.85
C THR A 98 -5.01 -8.41 -6.24
N VAL A 99 -3.98 -7.55 -6.36
CA VAL A 99 -3.55 -6.97 -7.63
C VAL A 99 -2.19 -7.53 -8.03
N THR A 100 -2.08 -8.00 -9.27
CA THR A 100 -0.86 -8.63 -9.79
C THR A 100 0.25 -7.65 -10.11
N ASP A 101 -0.09 -6.51 -10.73
CA ASP A 101 0.87 -5.47 -11.03
C ASP A 101 0.90 -4.45 -9.89
N LEU A 102 2.00 -4.49 -9.14
CA LEU A 102 2.25 -3.57 -8.04
C LEU A 102 2.11 -2.11 -8.48
N TRP A 103 2.63 -1.75 -9.66
CA TRP A 103 2.68 -0.37 -10.13
C TRP A 103 1.31 0.21 -10.49
N HIS A 104 0.34 -0.66 -10.77
CA HIS A 104 -1.05 -0.31 -11.06
C HIS A 104 -1.97 -0.37 -9.84
N ALA A 105 -1.57 -1.03 -8.75
CA ALA A 105 -2.43 -1.27 -7.60
C ALA A 105 -2.99 0.01 -6.98
N GLU A 106 -2.23 1.09 -6.97
CA GLU A 106 -2.71 2.40 -6.49
C GLU A 106 -3.80 2.99 -7.39
N ALA A 107 -3.65 2.89 -8.72
CA ALA A 107 -4.68 3.34 -9.66
C ALA A 107 -5.95 2.48 -9.58
N VAL A 108 -5.78 1.16 -9.37
CA VAL A 108 -6.91 0.24 -9.10
C VAL A 108 -7.63 0.65 -7.82
N ALA A 109 -6.89 0.96 -6.74
CA ALA A 109 -7.49 1.41 -5.48
C ALA A 109 -8.38 2.64 -5.70
N PHE A 110 -7.85 3.70 -6.32
CA PHE A 110 -8.62 4.91 -6.61
C PHE A 110 -9.83 4.64 -7.51
N ALA A 111 -9.67 3.87 -8.59
CA ALA A 111 -10.76 3.56 -9.51
C ALA A 111 -11.89 2.74 -8.83
N VAL A 112 -11.53 1.82 -7.93
CA VAL A 112 -12.53 1.06 -7.15
C VAL A 112 -13.24 1.96 -6.14
N GLY A 113 -12.55 2.95 -5.57
CA GLY A 113 -13.14 3.97 -4.70
C GLY A 113 -14.30 4.74 -5.32
N THR A 114 -14.39 4.81 -6.65
CA THR A 114 -15.49 5.51 -7.35
C THR A 114 -16.73 4.64 -7.58
N PHE A 115 -16.77 3.41 -7.07
CA PHE A 115 -17.89 2.51 -7.32
C PHE A 115 -19.04 2.80 -6.35
N ASP A 116 -20.26 2.91 -6.88
CA ASP A 116 -21.48 2.93 -6.04
C ASP A 116 -21.48 1.76 -5.04
N GLY A 117 -21.66 2.08 -3.75
CA GLY A 117 -21.62 1.10 -2.66
C GLY A 117 -20.25 0.95 -1.98
N VAL A 118 -19.23 1.70 -2.43
CA VAL A 118 -17.92 1.77 -1.78
C VAL A 118 -17.83 3.03 -0.93
N GLU A 119 -17.63 2.86 0.38
CA GLU A 119 -17.41 3.97 1.31
C GLU A 119 -15.97 4.48 1.19
N ARG A 120 -15.01 3.56 1.09
CA ARG A 120 -13.57 3.87 1.03
C ARG A 120 -12.79 2.73 0.42
N SER A 121 -11.76 3.05 -0.36
CA SER A 121 -10.72 2.12 -0.78
C SER A 121 -9.36 2.56 -0.24
N MET A 122 -8.52 1.61 0.16
CA MET A 122 -7.14 1.87 0.52
C MET A 122 -6.21 0.81 -0.07
N LEU A 123 -4.99 1.22 -0.40
CA LEU A 123 -3.91 0.31 -0.76
C LEU A 123 -3.23 -0.19 0.52
N THR A 124 -2.89 -1.47 0.57
CA THR A 124 -2.08 -2.06 1.64
C THR A 124 -1.11 -3.08 1.06
N ALA A 125 -0.06 -3.41 1.80
CA ALA A 125 0.70 -4.63 1.56
C ALA A 125 -0.17 -5.85 1.92
N ALA A 126 -0.06 -6.91 1.12
CA ALA A 126 -0.66 -8.21 1.39
C ALA A 126 -0.08 -8.86 2.64
N ASP A 127 -0.79 -9.87 3.16
CA ASP A 127 -0.15 -10.85 4.05
C ASP A 127 1.06 -11.47 3.34
N GLY A 128 2.20 -11.41 4.01
CA GLY A 128 3.47 -11.97 3.58
C GLY A 128 4.43 -11.96 4.77
N ASP A 129 5.63 -12.52 4.59
CA ASP A 129 6.64 -12.48 5.63
C ASP A 129 7.23 -11.07 5.72
N VAL A 130 6.51 -10.17 6.41
CA VAL A 130 6.98 -8.81 6.70
C VAL A 130 8.32 -8.85 7.43
N ALA A 131 8.60 -9.91 8.20
CA ALA A 131 9.89 -10.06 8.86
C ALA A 131 11.03 -10.45 7.90
N ALA A 132 10.71 -10.99 6.72
CA ALA A 132 11.67 -11.20 5.64
C ALA A 132 11.93 -9.93 4.82
N GLN A 133 11.10 -8.90 4.96
CA GLN A 133 11.31 -7.63 4.26
C GLN A 133 12.32 -6.78 5.02
N GLU A 134 13.29 -6.21 4.32
CA GLU A 134 14.22 -5.24 4.90
C GLU A 134 13.62 -3.83 4.98
N ARG A 135 12.60 -3.55 4.17
CA ARG A 135 12.01 -2.21 4.02
C ARG A 135 10.50 -2.27 3.80
N VAL A 136 9.82 -1.21 4.19
CA VAL A 136 8.39 -0.99 3.90
C VAL A 136 8.18 0.43 3.40
N GLY A 137 7.29 0.58 2.41
CA GLY A 137 6.80 1.88 1.97
C GLY A 137 5.62 2.34 2.83
N ILE A 138 5.49 3.63 3.04
CA ILE A 138 4.38 4.24 3.78
C ILE A 138 3.84 5.40 2.97
N ILE A 139 2.52 5.40 2.76
CA ILE A 139 1.78 6.51 2.17
C ILE A 139 0.95 7.15 3.27
N VAL A 140 1.16 8.44 3.53
CA VAL A 140 0.43 9.23 4.51
C VAL A 140 -0.44 10.24 3.77
N PRO A 141 -1.72 9.94 3.55
CA PRO A 141 -2.62 10.91 2.94
C PRO A 141 -2.92 12.03 3.94
N MET A 142 -2.97 13.25 3.43
CA MET A 142 -3.33 14.43 4.19
C MET A 142 -4.83 14.69 4.07
N GLU A 143 -5.39 15.39 5.06
CA GLU A 143 -6.73 15.97 4.96
C GLU A 143 -6.83 16.94 3.78
N GLU A 144 -8.06 17.25 3.38
CA GLU A 144 -8.32 18.18 2.29
C GLU A 144 -7.70 19.56 2.58
N ASN A 145 -6.95 20.10 1.61
CA ASN A 145 -6.31 21.42 1.68
C ASN A 145 -5.40 21.62 2.92
N PRO A 146 -4.37 20.77 3.13
CA PRO A 146 -3.53 20.86 4.32
C PRO A 146 -2.72 22.16 4.32
N THR A 147 -2.68 22.84 5.47
CA THR A 147 -1.89 24.07 5.63
C THR A 147 -0.39 23.78 5.51
N THR A 148 0.40 24.78 5.13
CA THR A 148 1.88 24.66 5.10
C THR A 148 2.45 24.26 6.47
N ALA A 149 1.85 24.72 7.57
CA ALA A 149 2.28 24.36 8.91
C ALA A 149 2.01 22.88 9.23
N GLN A 150 0.84 22.35 8.86
CA GLN A 150 0.52 20.92 9.01
C GLN A 150 1.50 20.06 8.21
N ARG A 151 1.73 20.41 6.93
CA ARG A 151 2.70 19.69 6.08
C ARG A 151 4.11 19.69 6.68
N ALA A 152 4.58 20.83 7.16
CA ALA A 152 5.91 20.93 7.78
C ALA A 152 6.05 20.05 9.02
N LYS A 153 5.02 19.99 9.89
CA LYS A 153 5.01 19.11 11.08
C LYS A 153 5.10 17.64 10.71
N VAL A 154 4.34 17.21 9.69
CA VAL A 154 4.35 15.81 9.22
C VAL A 154 5.72 15.47 8.61
N GLU A 155 6.27 16.35 7.78
CA GLU A 155 7.62 16.18 7.22
C GLU A 155 8.69 16.11 8.31
N GLU A 156 8.67 17.01 9.29
CA GLU A 156 9.60 17.01 10.42
C GLU A 156 9.51 15.71 11.21
N PHE A 157 8.28 15.25 11.49
CA PHE A 157 8.06 13.98 12.16
C PHE A 157 8.66 12.82 11.38
N ILE A 158 8.37 12.70 10.08
CA ILE A 158 8.89 11.61 9.23
C ILE A 158 10.42 11.62 9.20
N ARG A 159 11.03 12.80 9.05
CA ARG A 159 12.51 12.96 9.05
C ARG A 159 13.16 12.65 10.40
N SER A 160 12.38 12.64 11.49
CA SER A 160 12.87 12.27 12.82
C SER A 160 12.86 10.76 13.06
N LEU A 161 12.20 9.99 12.17
CA LEU A 161 12.07 8.55 12.34
C LEU A 161 13.41 7.84 12.14
N PRO A 162 13.84 6.92 13.02
CA PRO A 162 14.98 6.07 12.74
C PRO A 162 14.71 5.19 11.51
N GLY A 163 15.71 5.10 10.61
CA GLY A 163 15.65 4.22 9.44
C GLY A 163 14.82 4.75 8.26
N TYR A 164 14.41 6.02 8.24
CA TYR A 164 13.87 6.63 7.02
C TYR A 164 14.98 6.88 6.00
N ASP A 165 14.73 6.61 4.72
CA ASP A 165 15.74 6.78 3.66
C ASP A 165 15.25 7.57 2.43
N ALA A 166 13.96 7.56 2.14
CA ALA A 166 13.33 8.32 1.06
C ALA A 166 12.11 9.06 1.57
N LEU A 167 11.90 10.30 1.15
CA LEU A 167 10.72 11.11 1.48
C LEU A 167 10.35 12.00 0.29
N SER A 168 9.10 11.89 -0.14
CA SER A 168 8.49 12.77 -1.13
C SER A 168 7.12 13.24 -0.66
N TYR A 169 6.69 14.39 -1.18
CA TYR A 169 5.34 14.89 -1.04
C TYR A 169 4.74 15.05 -2.44
N GLU A 170 3.56 14.49 -2.65
CA GLU A 170 2.82 14.59 -3.90
C GLU A 170 1.51 15.35 -3.69
N THR A 171 1.25 16.34 -4.53
CA THR A 171 -0.08 16.98 -4.64
C THR A 171 -1.07 16.04 -5.34
N PRO A 172 -2.39 16.30 -5.26
CA PRO A 172 -3.40 15.55 -6.02
C PRO A 172 -3.07 15.47 -7.51
N GLU A 173 -2.62 16.58 -8.11
CA GLU A 173 -2.27 16.64 -9.53
C GLU A 173 -1.05 15.78 -9.85
N GLN A 174 -0.01 15.85 -9.01
CA GLN A 174 1.20 15.05 -9.19
C GLN A 174 0.90 13.55 -9.09
N THR A 175 0.08 13.15 -8.11
CA THR A 175 -0.40 11.77 -7.97
C THR A 175 -1.17 11.34 -9.21
N ARG A 176 -2.14 12.14 -9.67
CA ARG A 176 -2.95 11.84 -10.86
C ARG A 176 -2.09 11.68 -12.10
N ASP A 177 -1.16 12.60 -12.35
CA ASP A 177 -0.32 12.61 -13.54
C ASP A 177 0.64 11.40 -13.53
N ARG A 178 1.22 11.07 -12.36
CA ARG A 178 2.03 9.85 -12.18
C ARG A 178 1.24 8.59 -12.46
N LEU A 179 0.01 8.48 -11.94
CA LEU A 179 -0.83 7.29 -12.12
C LEU A 179 -1.32 7.15 -13.56
N ARG A 180 -1.68 8.25 -14.22
CA ARG A 180 -2.01 8.25 -15.66
C ARG A 180 -0.85 7.75 -16.51
N GLU A 181 0.36 8.24 -16.26
CA GLU A 181 1.55 7.77 -16.98
C GLU A 181 1.78 6.27 -16.75
N ARG A 182 1.63 5.77 -15.52
CA ARG A 182 1.74 4.34 -15.22
C ARG A 182 0.68 3.48 -15.92
N CYS A 183 -0.52 4.03 -16.12
CA CYS A 183 -1.64 3.33 -16.76
C CYS A 183 -1.66 3.47 -18.29
N ARG A 184 -0.73 4.22 -18.91
CA ARG A 184 -0.79 4.60 -20.33
C ARG A 184 -0.91 3.40 -21.29
N ASP A 185 -0.28 2.29 -20.94
CA ASP A 185 -0.23 1.06 -21.75
C ASP A 185 -1.34 0.06 -21.35
N HIS A 186 -2.24 0.45 -20.44
CA HIS A 186 -3.35 -0.34 -19.90
C HIS A 186 -4.67 0.39 -20.10
N ALA A 187 -5.18 0.40 -21.34
CA ALA A 187 -6.32 1.22 -21.76
C ALA A 187 -7.57 1.09 -20.86
N GLU A 188 -7.91 -0.12 -20.43
CA GLU A 188 -9.06 -0.35 -19.56
C GLU A 188 -8.87 0.26 -18.16
N LEU A 189 -7.68 0.13 -17.58
CA LEU A 189 -7.37 0.72 -16.28
C LEU A 189 -7.27 2.24 -16.37
N ALA A 190 -6.66 2.76 -17.44
CA ALA A 190 -6.62 4.20 -17.70
C ALA A 190 -8.05 4.78 -17.79
N ALA A 191 -8.95 4.12 -18.53
CA ALA A 191 -10.34 4.54 -18.66
C ALA A 191 -11.13 4.45 -17.33
N ALA A 192 -10.79 3.49 -16.46
CA ALA A 192 -11.37 3.41 -15.12
C ALA A 192 -10.85 4.53 -14.22
N PHE A 193 -9.54 4.78 -14.22
CA PHE A 193 -8.89 5.82 -13.42
C PHE A 193 -9.27 7.23 -13.89
N ASP A 194 -9.57 7.44 -15.18
CA ASP A 194 -10.02 8.74 -15.70
C ASP A 194 -11.38 9.21 -15.14
N LYS A 195 -12.12 8.33 -14.46
CA LYS A 195 -13.36 8.67 -13.74
C LYS A 195 -13.10 9.16 -12.31
N VAL A 196 -11.86 9.05 -11.82
CA VAL A 196 -11.48 9.52 -10.49
C VAL A 196 -11.38 11.04 -10.54
N GLU A 197 -12.19 11.71 -9.73
CA GLU A 197 -12.14 13.17 -9.64
C GLU A 197 -10.89 13.60 -8.87
N LEU A 198 -10.34 14.75 -9.22
CA LEU A 198 -9.12 15.25 -8.57
C LEU A 198 -9.31 15.46 -7.05
N ALA A 199 -10.53 15.78 -6.62
CA ALA A 199 -10.88 15.95 -5.22
C ALA A 199 -10.81 14.64 -4.41
N ASP A 200 -10.93 13.48 -5.08
CA ASP A 200 -10.86 12.16 -4.45
C ASP A 200 -9.41 11.66 -4.31
N ILE A 201 -8.44 12.40 -4.86
CA ILE A 201 -7.01 12.09 -4.77
C ILE A 201 -6.39 12.97 -3.69
N PRO A 202 -6.07 12.43 -2.50
CA PRO A 202 -5.46 13.23 -1.44
C PRO A 202 -4.03 13.61 -1.78
N ALA A 203 -3.60 14.78 -1.30
CA ALA A 203 -2.17 15.06 -1.19
C ALA A 203 -1.54 14.05 -0.22
N SER A 204 -0.31 13.62 -0.45
CA SER A 204 0.29 12.57 0.37
C SER A 204 1.79 12.74 0.57
N PHE A 205 2.27 12.38 1.76
CA PHE A 205 3.68 12.05 1.96
C PHE A 205 3.91 10.59 1.62
N ARG A 206 5.04 10.29 1.00
CA ARG A 206 5.48 8.93 0.68
C ARG A 206 6.90 8.76 1.16
N PHE A 207 7.13 7.75 1.99
CA PHE A 207 8.45 7.48 2.53
C PHE A 207 8.68 6.00 2.73
N ARG A 208 9.93 5.60 2.91
CA ARG A 208 10.28 4.23 3.25
C ARG A 208 10.93 4.17 4.62
N LEU A 209 10.76 3.04 5.29
CA LEU A 209 11.41 2.72 6.54
C LEU A 209 12.13 1.38 6.44
N GLU A 210 13.32 1.30 7.04
CA GLU A 210 14.00 0.04 7.31
C GLU A 210 13.28 -0.73 8.43
N LEU A 211 13.00 -2.01 8.16
CA LEU A 211 12.43 -2.95 9.11
C LEU A 211 13.56 -3.56 9.96
N GLY A 212 13.31 -3.77 11.26
CA GLY A 212 14.29 -4.31 12.20
C GLY A 212 14.84 -3.31 13.22
N GLN A 213 14.62 -2.00 13.01
CA GLN A 213 14.64 -1.03 14.11
C GLN A 213 13.32 -1.12 14.89
N LYS A 214 13.31 -0.72 16.18
CA LYS A 214 12.04 -0.58 16.91
C LYS A 214 11.16 0.37 16.09
N VAL A 215 10.08 -0.17 15.51
CA VAL A 215 9.14 0.61 14.69
C VAL A 215 8.74 1.83 15.52
N PRO A 216 8.97 3.06 15.01
CA PRO A 216 8.68 4.27 15.76
C PRO A 216 7.21 4.33 16.15
N GLN A 217 6.86 5.24 17.05
CA GLN A 217 5.48 5.46 17.49
C GLN A 217 4.60 5.98 16.34
N MET A 218 4.20 5.12 15.41
CA MET A 218 3.32 5.45 14.29
C MET A 218 1.97 6.00 14.75
N LYS A 219 1.55 5.65 15.97
CA LYS A 219 0.41 6.28 16.64
C LYS A 219 0.55 7.81 16.76
N ASP A 220 1.77 8.32 16.93
CA ASP A 220 2.02 9.76 17.08
C ASP A 220 1.85 10.48 15.75
N LEU A 221 2.21 9.82 14.62
CA LEU A 221 1.94 10.31 13.27
C LEU A 221 0.43 10.47 13.04
N MET A 222 -0.38 9.50 13.44
CA MET A 222 -1.85 9.56 13.33
C MET A 222 -2.48 10.67 14.16
N ASN A 223 -1.80 11.12 15.22
CA ASN A 223 -2.27 12.19 16.10
C ASN A 223 -1.86 13.59 15.60
N LEU A 224 -1.12 13.70 14.50
CA LEU A 224 -0.77 15.00 13.92
C LEU A 224 -1.96 15.61 13.18
N ASP A 225 -2.18 16.91 13.37
CA ASP A 225 -3.22 17.67 12.67
C ASP A 225 -3.05 17.53 11.15
N GLY A 226 -4.14 17.21 10.45
CA GLY A 226 -4.15 17.09 8.98
C GLY A 226 -3.70 15.73 8.45
N VAL A 227 -3.47 14.73 9.30
CA VAL A 227 -3.13 13.35 8.89
C VAL A 227 -4.38 12.47 8.89
N THR A 228 -4.56 11.72 7.80
CA THR A 228 -5.56 10.64 7.71
C THR A 228 -4.89 9.28 7.94
N PRO A 229 -5.64 8.18 8.16
CA PRO A 229 -5.04 6.85 8.29
C PRO A 229 -4.08 6.55 7.14
N PHE A 230 -2.83 6.23 7.49
CA PHE A 230 -1.78 5.94 6.52
C PHE A 230 -1.79 4.45 6.13
N SER A 231 -1.16 4.15 5.00
CA SER A 231 -1.06 2.80 4.45
C SER A 231 0.38 2.31 4.44
N PHE A 232 0.59 1.07 4.88
CA PHE A 232 1.82 0.33 4.59
C PHE A 232 1.71 -0.27 3.19
N VAL A 233 2.72 -0.09 2.37
CA VAL A 233 2.77 -0.56 0.98
C VAL A 233 4.13 -1.21 0.70
N PRO A 234 4.25 -2.04 -0.33
CA PRO A 234 5.55 -2.53 -0.79
C PRO A 234 6.52 -1.36 -1.05
N ALA A 235 7.79 -1.52 -0.65
CA ALA A 235 8.77 -0.44 -0.64
C ALA A 235 9.03 0.15 -2.04
N GLU A 236 8.88 -0.67 -3.07
CA GLU A 236 9.05 -0.32 -4.48
C GLU A 236 8.05 0.74 -4.95
N LEU A 237 6.88 0.84 -4.31
CA LEU A 237 5.89 1.86 -4.64
C LEU A 237 6.30 3.28 -4.26
N VAL A 238 7.26 3.41 -3.36
CA VAL A 238 7.82 4.69 -2.94
C VAL A 238 9.16 4.86 -3.64
N LYS A 239 9.22 5.88 -4.52
CA LYS A 239 10.44 6.19 -5.28
C LYS A 239 11.57 6.67 -4.38
N ASP A 240 12.80 6.46 -4.86
CA ASP A 240 14.01 7.17 -4.42
C ASP A 240 13.97 8.66 -4.81
#